data_AF-I1BKY0-F1
#
_entry.id   AF-I1BKY0-F1
#
_cell.length_a   1.000
_cell.length_b   1.000
_cell.length_c   1.000
_cell.angle_alpha   90.00
_cell.angle_beta   90.00
_cell.angle_gamma   90.00
#
_symmetry.space_group_name_H-M   'P 1'
#
loop_
_entity.id
_entity.type
_entity.pdbx_description
1 polymer ?
#
loop_
_entity_poly.entity_id
_entity_poly.type
_entity_poly.pdbx_seq_one_letter_code
_entity_poly.pdbx_strand_id
1 'polypeptide(L)'
;MYQLSIHFHIDSFGVLFLFRIKGDSRPKYLFVNTTTLNAFILPFEHRSGADLMSKLILRHPPVRNIICFNNIGSETCSQYVDRSTEWPSGRCSDVLFAPIEVTISLPSVLVEARNTIDLKFIQRTIEYSLAVIKEHGISPIIVVFGIHPTKPSVANDLVQSDQIPYAKEYPCKPWAKSFYILDPITISSHVHEQPLKPLVAVEHFLHKQKRTLLGMDSKKRADETIQLLYTIAKQIFENDITLEERTIDVLLNVCEQTQKQFHKIKEALEIENLEELKKKKTHKRVCRRQIYVFGDMQNKVSTHIFT
;
A
#
# COMPACT_ATOMS: atom_id res chain seq x y z
N MET A 1 30.08 -18.90 13.72
CA MET A 1 29.30 -19.24 12.51
C MET A 1 28.00 -19.86 12.99
N TYR A 2 26.87 -19.14 12.93
CA TYR A 2 25.59 -19.63 13.43
C TYR A 2 24.94 -20.53 12.37
N GLN A 3 24.59 -21.75 12.74
CA GLN A 3 23.91 -22.70 11.88
C GLN A 3 22.43 -22.67 12.25
N LEU A 4 21.58 -22.26 11.30
CA LEU A 4 20.13 -22.16 11.49
C LEU A 4 19.46 -23.32 10.74
N SER A 5 18.65 -24.11 11.44
CA SER A 5 17.79 -25.13 10.84
C SER A 5 16.35 -24.64 10.85
N ILE A 6 15.70 -24.64 9.69
CA ILE A 6 14.30 -24.27 9.51
C ILE A 6 13.53 -25.53 9.13
N HIS A 7 12.44 -25.81 9.85
CA HIS A 7 11.50 -26.87 9.53
C HIS A 7 10.11 -26.27 9.34
N PHE A 8 9.42 -26.73 8.30
CA PHE A 8 8.09 -26.25 7.93
C PHE A 8 7.06 -27.36 8.12
N HIS A 9 5.93 -27.00 8.71
CA HIS A 9 4.74 -27.83 8.75
C HIS A 9 3.57 -26.98 8.25
N ILE A 10 2.88 -27.46 7.22
CA ILE A 10 1.70 -26.81 6.63
C ILE A 10 0.50 -27.66 7.03
N ASP A 11 -0.48 -27.05 7.69
CA ASP A 11 -1.77 -27.68 7.97
C ASP A 11 -2.94 -26.76 7.57
N SER A 12 -4.16 -27.25 7.77
CA SER A 12 -5.40 -26.54 7.43
C SER A 12 -5.62 -25.24 8.22
N PHE A 13 -4.82 -24.98 9.27
CA PHE A 13 -4.97 -23.85 10.19
C PHE A 13 -3.83 -22.83 10.10
N GLY A 14 -2.71 -23.18 9.45
CA GLY A 14 -1.67 -22.22 9.08
C GLY A 14 -0.31 -22.82 8.79
N VAL A 15 0.68 -21.92 8.75
CA VAL A 15 2.10 -22.28 8.61
C VAL A 15 2.77 -22.08 9.95
N LEU A 16 3.28 -23.17 10.53
CA LEU A 16 4.08 -23.13 11.76
C LEU A 16 5.56 -23.09 11.40
N PHE A 17 6.24 -22.02 11.76
CA PHE A 17 7.69 -21.93 11.62
C PHE A 17 8.36 -22.30 12.93
N LEU A 18 9.19 -23.35 12.88
CA LEU A 18 10.07 -23.72 13.98
C LEU A 18 11.46 -23.11 13.74
N PHE A 19 11.85 -22.17 14.60
CA PHE A 19 13.21 -21.63 14.60
C PHE A 19 14.01 -22.23 15.75
N ARG A 20 15.14 -22.87 15.43
CA ARG A 20 16.11 -23.30 16.42
C ARG A 20 17.42 -22.53 16.22
N ILE A 21 17.69 -21.59 17.13
CA ILE A 21 18.97 -20.89 17.19
C ILE A 21 19.91 -21.73 18.04
N LYS A 22 21.07 -22.11 17.48
CA LYS A 22 22.08 -22.90 18.21
C LYS A 22 22.59 -22.10 19.42
N GLY A 23 22.21 -22.53 20.64
CA GLY A 23 22.51 -21.84 21.91
C GLY A 23 21.27 -21.38 22.70
N ASP A 24 20.09 -21.35 22.07
CA ASP A 24 18.80 -21.09 22.73
C ASP A 24 18.04 -22.42 22.86
N SER A 25 17.77 -22.84 24.11
CA SER A 25 17.06 -24.09 24.39
C SER A 25 15.56 -23.98 24.19
N ARG A 26 15.02 -22.77 23.97
CA ARG A 26 13.59 -22.55 23.78
C ARG A 26 13.27 -22.48 22.28
N PRO A 27 12.46 -23.41 21.75
CA PRO A 27 11.95 -23.27 20.39
C PRO A 27 11.10 -22.00 20.30
N LYS A 28 11.35 -21.17 19.28
CA LYS A 28 10.51 -20.02 18.96
C LYS A 28 9.55 -20.42 17.86
N TYR A 29 8.26 -20.26 18.13
CA TYR A 29 7.18 -20.57 17.22
C TYR A 29 6.67 -19.26 16.60
N LEU A 30 6.65 -19.19 15.27
CA LEU A 30 5.84 -18.18 14.58
C LEU A 30 4.60 -18.89 14.06
N PHE A 31 3.46 -18.61 14.67
CA PHE A 31 2.16 -19.07 14.20
C PHE A 31 1.61 -17.99 13.26
N VAL A 32 1.59 -18.27 11.96
CA VAL A 32 0.88 -17.42 11.01
C VAL A 32 -0.54 -17.95 10.93
N ASN A 33 -1.46 -17.28 11.63
CA ASN A 33 -2.89 -17.56 11.52
C ASN A 33 -3.35 -17.15 10.11
N THR A 34 -3.42 -18.10 9.18
CA THR A 34 -3.81 -17.84 7.81
C THR A 34 -5.32 -17.87 7.70
N THR A 35 -5.97 -16.72 7.80
CA THR A 35 -7.26 -16.58 7.13
C THR A 35 -7.08 -16.94 5.65
N THR A 36 -8.09 -17.56 5.03
CA THR A 36 -8.05 -17.99 3.62
C THR A 36 -7.67 -16.85 2.66
N LEU A 37 -7.88 -15.60 3.05
CA LEU A 37 -7.51 -14.41 2.29
C LEU A 37 -6.01 -14.09 2.36
N ASN A 38 -5.35 -14.35 3.50
CA ASN A 38 -3.92 -14.14 3.66
C ASN A 38 -3.11 -15.15 2.81
N ALA A 39 -3.63 -16.37 2.67
CA ALA A 39 -3.03 -17.42 1.84
C ALA A 39 -3.36 -17.28 0.35
N PHE A 40 -4.29 -16.39 -0.01
CA PHE A 40 -4.68 -16.19 -1.40
C PHE A 40 -3.61 -15.38 -2.16
N ILE A 41 -3.33 -15.83 -3.39
CA ILE A 41 -2.35 -15.24 -4.28
C ILE A 41 -3.00 -15.02 -5.63
N LEU A 42 -2.88 -13.81 -6.14
CA LEU A 42 -3.29 -13.46 -7.48
C LEU A 42 -2.43 -14.16 -8.55
N PRO A 43 -3.01 -14.68 -9.64
CA PRO A 43 -2.24 -15.13 -10.80
C PRO A 43 -1.27 -14.03 -11.26
N PHE A 44 -0.09 -14.41 -11.75
CA PHE A 44 0.94 -13.43 -12.13
C PHE A 44 0.46 -12.46 -13.22
N GLU A 45 -0.28 -13.00 -14.18
CA GLU A 45 -0.90 -12.26 -15.29
C GLU A 45 -2.00 -11.30 -14.81
N HIS A 46 -2.54 -11.54 -13.62
CA HIS A 46 -3.64 -10.80 -13.01
C HIS A 46 -3.22 -10.14 -11.69
N ARG A 47 -1.94 -9.80 -11.54
CA ARG A 47 -1.49 -8.99 -10.40
C ARG A 47 -2.27 -7.68 -10.34
N SER A 48 -2.40 -7.08 -9.15
CA SER A 48 -3.09 -5.79 -9.03
C SER A 48 -2.45 -4.75 -9.96
N GLY A 49 -3.29 -3.93 -10.59
CA GLY A 49 -2.86 -2.98 -11.61
C GLY A 49 -2.65 -3.56 -13.02
N ALA A 50 -2.77 -4.88 -13.23
CA ALA A 50 -2.86 -5.45 -14.57
C ALA A 50 -4.18 -5.05 -15.25
N ASP A 51 -4.21 -5.00 -16.58
CA ASP A 51 -5.34 -4.45 -17.34
C ASP A 51 -6.67 -5.16 -17.04
N LEU A 52 -6.74 -6.49 -17.23
CA LEU A 52 -7.95 -7.27 -16.94
C LEU A 52 -8.36 -7.21 -15.48
N MET A 53 -7.40 -7.38 -14.56
CA MET A 53 -7.62 -7.32 -13.12
C MET A 53 -8.24 -5.98 -12.69
N SER A 54 -7.65 -4.87 -13.15
CA SER A 54 -8.11 -3.52 -12.82
C SER A 54 -9.53 -3.30 -13.35
N LYS A 55 -9.80 -3.69 -14.59
CA LYS A 55 -11.14 -3.58 -15.21
C LYS A 55 -12.22 -4.33 -14.44
N LEU A 56 -11.94 -5.56 -14.01
CA LEU A 56 -12.92 -6.39 -13.29
C LEU A 56 -13.14 -5.89 -11.85
N ILE A 57 -12.08 -5.51 -11.14
CA ILE A 57 -12.20 -4.95 -9.78
C ILE A 57 -12.93 -3.61 -9.81
N LEU A 58 -12.58 -2.70 -10.73
CA LEU A 58 -13.19 -1.37 -10.78
C LEU A 58 -14.69 -1.44 -11.08
N ARG A 59 -15.14 -2.43 -11.88
CA ARG A 59 -16.56 -2.70 -12.14
C ARG A 59 -17.31 -3.28 -10.94
N HIS A 60 -16.62 -3.85 -9.96
CA HIS A 60 -17.28 -4.53 -8.86
C HIS A 60 -18.10 -3.53 -8.01
N PRO A 61 -19.36 -3.82 -7.63
CA PRO A 61 -20.27 -2.80 -7.08
C PRO A 61 -19.75 -2.05 -5.83
N PRO A 62 -19.15 -2.71 -4.82
CA PRO A 62 -18.44 -2.03 -3.74
C PRO A 62 -17.40 -0.99 -4.21
N VAL A 63 -16.61 -1.30 -5.23
CA VAL A 63 -15.53 -0.41 -5.73
C VAL A 63 -16.13 0.73 -6.53
N ARG A 64 -17.12 0.45 -7.38
CA ARG A 64 -17.93 1.49 -8.04
C ARG A 64 -18.50 2.48 -7.03
N ASN A 65 -19.06 2.00 -5.92
CA ASN A 65 -19.63 2.86 -4.89
C ASN A 65 -18.55 3.72 -4.22
N ILE A 66 -17.35 3.18 -3.97
CA ILE A 66 -16.19 3.97 -3.49
C ILE A 66 -15.87 5.12 -4.46
N ILE A 67 -15.83 4.83 -5.76
CA ILE A 67 -15.52 5.83 -6.79
C ILE A 67 -16.63 6.88 -6.87
N CYS A 68 -17.90 6.47 -6.98
CA CYS A 68 -19.02 7.40 -7.13
C CYS A 68 -19.21 8.27 -5.88
N PHE A 69 -19.05 7.70 -4.68
CA PHE A 69 -19.21 8.43 -3.41
C PHE A 69 -18.31 9.65 -3.33
N ASN A 70 -17.03 9.50 -3.72
CA ASN A 70 -16.05 10.57 -3.63
C ASN A 70 -16.22 11.66 -4.69
N ASN A 71 -16.98 11.39 -5.76
CA ASN A 71 -17.16 12.33 -6.87
C ASN A 71 -18.54 13.01 -6.86
N ILE A 72 -19.58 12.33 -6.37
CA ILE A 72 -20.99 12.73 -6.55
C ILE A 72 -21.80 12.66 -5.25
N GLY A 73 -21.31 11.96 -4.21
CA GLY A 73 -21.96 11.81 -2.91
C GLY A 73 -22.64 10.45 -2.70
N SER A 74 -22.95 10.11 -1.44
CA SER A 74 -23.45 8.79 -1.02
C SER A 74 -24.82 8.41 -1.56
N GLU A 75 -25.77 9.35 -1.53
CA GLU A 75 -27.19 9.04 -1.72
C GLU A 75 -27.53 8.60 -3.14
N THR A 76 -26.62 8.83 -4.09
CA THR A 76 -26.85 8.65 -5.52
C THR A 76 -26.05 7.47 -6.10
N CYS A 77 -25.12 6.88 -5.34
CA CYS A 77 -24.27 5.78 -5.81
C CYS A 77 -25.05 4.54 -6.29
N SER A 78 -26.21 4.27 -5.70
CA SER A 78 -27.10 3.15 -6.08
C SER A 78 -27.71 3.33 -7.48
N GLN A 79 -27.75 4.55 -8.00
CA GLN A 79 -28.35 4.86 -9.30
C GLN A 79 -27.38 4.55 -10.46
N TYR A 80 -26.07 4.47 -10.17
CA TYR A 80 -25.04 4.23 -11.17
C TYR A 80 -24.93 2.75 -11.51
N VAL A 81 -24.94 2.46 -12.81
CA VAL A 81 -24.74 1.12 -13.35
C VAL A 81 -23.59 1.12 -14.36
N ASP A 82 -23.00 -0.04 -14.58
CA ASP A 82 -21.98 -0.22 -15.61
C ASP A 82 -22.62 -0.05 -17.00
N ARG A 83 -21.88 0.59 -17.92
CA ARG A 83 -22.30 0.89 -19.28
C ARG A 83 -21.30 0.34 -20.28
N SER A 84 -21.69 0.32 -21.55
CA SER A 84 -20.77 -0.04 -22.64
C SER A 84 -19.56 0.89 -22.62
N THR A 85 -18.38 0.32 -22.85
CA THR A 85 -17.14 1.08 -23.00
C THR A 85 -16.58 1.02 -24.41
N GLU A 86 -17.32 0.43 -25.36
CA GLU A 86 -16.95 0.39 -26.77
C GLU A 86 -17.42 1.67 -27.47
N TRP A 87 -16.47 2.37 -28.09
CA TRP A 87 -16.71 3.64 -28.74
C TRP A 87 -16.78 3.50 -30.26
N PRO A 88 -17.44 4.43 -30.98
CA PRO A 88 -17.52 4.40 -32.44
C PRO A 88 -16.16 4.36 -33.18
N SER A 89 -15.07 4.73 -32.51
CA SER A 89 -13.71 4.60 -33.03
C SER A 89 -13.16 3.15 -33.01
N GLY A 90 -13.93 2.18 -32.51
CA GLY A 90 -13.50 0.81 -32.25
C GLY A 90 -12.56 0.68 -31.05
N ARG A 91 -12.33 1.77 -30.31
CA ARG A 91 -11.54 1.76 -29.08
C ARG A 91 -12.45 1.49 -27.89
N CYS A 92 -11.88 0.89 -26.85
CA CYS A 92 -12.59 0.68 -25.59
C CYS A 92 -11.94 1.47 -24.45
N SER A 93 -12.76 2.15 -23.65
CA SER A 93 -12.35 2.60 -22.31
C SER A 93 -12.40 1.44 -21.32
N ASP A 94 -11.83 1.67 -20.13
CA ASP A 94 -11.75 0.61 -19.13
C ASP A 94 -13.10 0.41 -18.43
N VAL A 95 -13.71 1.46 -17.86
CA VAL A 95 -15.02 1.39 -17.18
C VAL A 95 -15.81 2.70 -17.36
N LEU A 96 -17.14 2.59 -17.55
CA LEU A 96 -18.05 3.72 -17.59
C LEU A 96 -19.24 3.45 -16.66
N PHE A 97 -19.47 4.34 -15.70
CA PHE A 97 -20.68 4.34 -14.90
C PHE A 97 -21.58 5.48 -15.31
N ALA A 98 -22.87 5.21 -15.46
CA ALA A 98 -23.86 6.27 -15.65
C ALA A 98 -25.12 5.96 -14.82
N PRO A 99 -25.81 6.99 -14.32
CA PRO A 99 -27.13 6.81 -13.76
C PRO A 99 -28.12 6.34 -14.83
N ILE A 100 -29.34 6.02 -14.41
CA ILE A 100 -30.45 5.80 -15.34
C ILE A 100 -30.74 7.06 -16.14
N GLU A 101 -30.75 8.21 -15.47
CA GLU A 101 -30.94 9.53 -16.07
C GLU A 101 -29.72 10.41 -15.82
N VAL A 102 -29.00 10.74 -16.89
CA VAL A 102 -27.79 11.57 -16.82
C VAL A 102 -28.19 13.04 -16.77
N THR A 103 -27.70 13.75 -15.76
CA THR A 103 -27.97 15.17 -15.55
C THR A 103 -26.69 15.91 -15.17
N ILE A 104 -26.75 17.24 -15.09
CA ILE A 104 -25.59 18.05 -14.67
C ILE A 104 -25.13 17.70 -13.24
N SER A 105 -26.08 17.38 -12.35
CA SER A 105 -25.81 16.94 -10.98
C SER A 105 -25.41 15.47 -10.89
N LEU A 106 -25.90 14.62 -11.80
CA LEU A 106 -25.56 13.20 -11.92
C LEU A 106 -24.89 12.90 -13.28
N PRO A 107 -23.66 13.39 -13.51
CA PRO A 107 -22.93 13.11 -14.74
C PRO A 107 -22.45 11.66 -14.76
N SER A 108 -22.15 11.13 -15.94
CA SER A 108 -21.45 9.84 -16.05
C SER A 108 -20.03 9.93 -15.49
N VAL A 109 -19.51 8.81 -15.00
CA VAL A 109 -18.15 8.67 -14.45
C VAL A 109 -17.36 7.71 -15.31
N LEU A 110 -16.36 8.23 -16.03
CA LEU A 110 -15.41 7.45 -16.82
C LEU A 110 -14.19 7.12 -15.96
N VAL A 111 -13.84 5.84 -15.86
CA VAL A 111 -12.73 5.38 -15.02
C VAL A 111 -11.70 4.64 -15.87
N GLU A 112 -10.43 4.98 -15.67
CA GLU A 112 -9.30 4.41 -16.40
C GLU A 112 -8.22 3.93 -15.42
N ALA A 113 -7.64 2.75 -15.67
CA ALA A 113 -6.46 2.26 -14.96
C ALA A 113 -5.30 2.12 -15.93
N ARG A 114 -4.26 2.94 -15.78
CA ARG A 114 -3.20 3.06 -16.79
C ARG A 114 -1.81 2.90 -16.23
N ASN A 115 -1.01 2.14 -16.97
CA ASN A 115 0.39 1.95 -16.64
C ASN A 115 1.20 3.25 -16.77
N THR A 116 0.90 4.03 -17.81
CA THR A 116 1.56 5.32 -18.07
C THR A 116 0.50 6.35 -18.43
N ILE A 117 0.56 7.50 -17.77
CA ILE A 117 -0.25 8.68 -18.06
C ILE A 117 0.64 9.68 -18.80
N ASP A 118 0.44 9.78 -20.11
CA ASP A 118 1.16 10.70 -21.02
C ASP A 118 0.17 11.46 -21.93
N LEU A 119 0.69 12.33 -22.80
CA LEU A 119 -0.16 13.13 -23.69
C LEU A 119 -0.96 12.27 -24.69
N LYS A 120 -0.46 11.09 -25.08
CA LYS A 120 -1.20 10.17 -25.96
C LYS A 120 -2.40 9.60 -25.23
N PHE A 121 -2.23 9.24 -23.95
CA PHE A 121 -3.34 8.86 -23.09
C PHE A 121 -4.35 9.99 -22.95
N ILE A 122 -3.92 11.23 -22.66
CA ILE A 122 -4.83 12.38 -22.55
C ILE A 122 -5.64 12.57 -23.84
N GLN A 123 -5.00 12.55 -25.01
CA GLN A 123 -5.70 12.66 -26.30
C GLN A 123 -6.78 11.59 -26.48
N ARG A 124 -6.46 10.33 -26.14
CA ARG A 124 -7.42 9.23 -26.20
C ARG A 124 -8.58 9.43 -25.22
N THR A 125 -8.30 9.90 -24.01
CA THR A 125 -9.34 10.17 -23.00
C THR A 125 -10.26 11.31 -23.41
N ILE A 126 -9.75 12.32 -24.13
CA ILE A 126 -10.59 13.37 -24.73
C ILE A 126 -11.58 12.76 -25.72
N GLU A 127 -11.13 11.85 -26.61
CA GLU A 127 -12.03 11.17 -27.54
C GLU A 127 -13.14 10.39 -26.82
N TYR A 128 -12.79 9.67 -25.75
CA TYR A 128 -13.77 8.94 -24.93
C TYR A 128 -14.78 9.88 -24.30
N SER A 129 -14.30 11.00 -23.73
CA SER A 129 -15.17 12.00 -23.11
C SER A 129 -16.14 12.63 -24.12
N LEU A 130 -15.67 12.92 -25.34
CA LEU A 130 -16.53 13.42 -26.40
C LEU A 130 -17.56 12.38 -26.87
N ALA A 131 -17.21 11.10 -26.87
CA ALA A 131 -18.16 10.02 -27.15
C ALA A 131 -19.25 9.94 -26.06
N VAL A 132 -18.87 10.03 -24.78
CA VAL A 132 -19.81 10.07 -23.65
C VAL A 132 -20.74 11.29 -23.74
N ILE A 133 -20.20 12.47 -24.09
CA ILE A 133 -21.01 13.69 -24.30
C ILE A 133 -21.98 13.49 -25.45
N LYS A 134 -21.56 12.85 -26.55
CA LYS A 134 -22.45 12.58 -27.68
C LYS A 134 -23.59 11.65 -27.28
N GLU A 135 -23.34 10.68 -26.40
CA GLU A 135 -24.32 9.71 -25.94
C GLU A 135 -25.30 10.30 -24.92
N HIS A 136 -24.82 11.10 -23.96
CA HIS A 136 -25.61 11.54 -22.81
C HIS A 136 -25.88 13.05 -22.75
N GLY A 137 -25.25 13.86 -23.62
CA GLY A 137 -25.40 15.31 -23.66
C GLY A 137 -24.69 16.08 -22.54
N ILE A 138 -24.06 15.40 -21.57
CA ILE A 138 -23.43 16.00 -20.39
C ILE A 138 -21.95 15.56 -20.30
N SER A 139 -21.07 16.51 -19.97
CA SER A 139 -19.64 16.23 -19.76
C SER A 139 -19.42 15.30 -18.56
N PRO A 140 -18.66 14.20 -18.71
CA PRO A 140 -18.45 13.25 -17.64
C PRO A 140 -17.45 13.75 -16.59
N ILE A 141 -17.43 13.09 -15.44
CA ILE A 141 -16.32 13.11 -14.50
C ILE A 141 -15.35 12.00 -14.89
N ILE A 142 -14.05 12.30 -14.95
CA ILE A 142 -13.02 11.33 -15.32
C ILE A 142 -12.14 11.05 -14.11
N VAL A 143 -11.93 9.77 -13.80
CA VAL A 143 -11.06 9.31 -12.70
C VAL A 143 -10.01 8.37 -13.27
N VAL A 144 -8.74 8.71 -13.11
CA VAL A 144 -7.63 7.92 -13.64
C VAL A 144 -6.77 7.40 -12.49
N PHE A 145 -6.56 6.08 -12.45
CA PHE A 145 -5.62 5.42 -11.57
C PHE A 145 -4.32 5.10 -12.33
N GLY A 146 -3.22 5.76 -11.96
CA GLY A 146 -1.89 5.53 -12.50
C GLY A 146 -1.16 4.43 -11.73
N ILE A 147 -0.73 3.37 -12.42
CA ILE A 147 0.12 2.33 -11.81
C ILE A 147 1.54 2.86 -11.57
N HIS A 148 1.99 3.77 -12.43
CA HIS A 148 3.24 4.49 -12.30
C HIS A 148 3.00 5.99 -12.23
N PRO A 149 3.98 6.75 -11.69
CA PRO A 149 3.92 8.21 -11.71
C PRO A 149 3.59 8.79 -13.09
N THR A 150 2.70 9.79 -13.08
CA THR A 150 2.35 10.57 -14.26
C THR A 150 3.59 11.16 -14.92
N LYS A 151 3.67 11.12 -16.26
CA LYS A 151 4.83 11.64 -16.98
C LYS A 151 4.94 13.16 -16.80
N PRO A 152 6.16 13.74 -16.77
CA PRO A 152 6.35 15.18 -16.62
C PRO A 152 5.57 16.03 -17.63
N SER A 153 5.38 15.51 -18.86
CA SER A 153 4.61 16.18 -19.91
C SER A 153 3.13 16.38 -19.59
N VAL A 154 2.60 15.68 -18.58
CA VAL A 154 1.24 15.87 -18.06
C VAL A 154 1.29 16.41 -16.64
N ALA A 155 2.24 15.91 -15.82
CA ALA A 155 2.35 16.25 -14.41
C ALA A 155 2.58 17.74 -14.15
N ASN A 156 3.24 18.44 -15.08
CA ASN A 156 3.49 19.88 -14.97
C ASN A 156 2.21 20.73 -15.09
N ASP A 157 1.17 20.19 -15.72
CA ASP A 157 -0.11 20.89 -15.90
C ASP A 157 -1.10 20.55 -14.78
N LEU A 158 -0.75 19.63 -13.88
CA LEU A 158 -1.64 19.17 -12.82
C LEU A 158 -1.71 20.16 -11.67
N VAL A 159 -2.95 20.47 -11.26
CA VAL A 159 -3.24 21.29 -10.08
C VAL A 159 -3.77 20.43 -8.94
N GLN A 160 -3.61 20.91 -7.71
CA GLN A 160 -4.22 20.25 -6.56
C GLN A 160 -5.75 20.36 -6.65
N SER A 161 -6.46 19.26 -6.42
CA SER A 161 -7.92 19.29 -6.37
C SER A 161 -8.40 19.83 -5.02
N ASP A 162 -9.38 20.73 -5.07
CA ASP A 162 -10.09 21.22 -3.89
C ASP A 162 -11.17 20.23 -3.41
N GLN A 163 -11.67 19.38 -4.32
CA GLN A 163 -12.74 18.43 -4.04
C GLN A 163 -12.21 17.10 -3.51
N ILE A 164 -11.08 16.64 -4.05
CA ILE A 164 -10.47 15.35 -3.69
C ILE A 164 -9.01 15.61 -3.28
N PRO A 165 -8.72 15.82 -1.98
CA PRO A 165 -7.39 16.27 -1.51
C PRO A 165 -6.21 15.36 -1.88
N TYR A 166 -6.48 14.09 -2.16
CA TYR A 166 -5.49 13.08 -2.52
C TYR A 166 -5.44 12.79 -4.03
N ALA A 167 -6.11 13.60 -4.85
CA ALA A 167 -6.04 13.57 -6.31
C ALA A 167 -5.52 14.92 -6.85
N LYS A 168 -4.99 14.89 -8.07
CA LYS A 168 -4.71 16.10 -8.84
C LYS A 168 -5.68 16.24 -10.00
N GLU A 169 -5.96 17.47 -10.40
CA GLU A 169 -6.83 17.78 -11.53
C GLU A 169 -6.02 18.15 -12.78
N TYR A 170 -6.46 17.63 -13.91
CA TYR A 170 -5.97 18.04 -15.23
C TYR A 170 -6.96 19.04 -15.87
N PRO A 171 -6.48 20.13 -16.50
CA PRO A 171 -7.34 21.07 -17.20
C PRO A 171 -8.16 20.39 -18.30
N CYS A 172 -9.49 20.35 -18.14
CA CYS A 172 -10.33 19.48 -18.97
C CYS A 172 -11.61 20.12 -19.54
N LYS A 173 -11.84 21.41 -19.28
CA LYS A 173 -12.96 22.11 -19.93
C LYS A 173 -12.62 22.41 -21.40
N PRO A 174 -13.57 22.27 -22.34
CA PRO A 174 -14.99 21.96 -22.13
C PRO A 174 -15.37 20.46 -22.22
N TRP A 175 -14.40 19.57 -22.43
CA TRP A 175 -14.66 18.17 -22.79
C TRP A 175 -14.91 17.25 -21.61
N ALA A 176 -14.66 17.66 -20.36
CA ALA A 176 -15.07 16.95 -19.14
C ALA A 176 -15.56 17.94 -18.07
N LYS A 177 -16.35 17.45 -17.11
CA LYS A 177 -16.76 18.22 -15.91
C LYS A 177 -15.59 18.39 -14.96
N SER A 178 -14.89 17.28 -14.69
CA SER A 178 -13.66 17.20 -13.88
C SER A 178 -12.79 16.05 -14.40
N PHE A 179 -11.48 16.14 -14.19
CA PHE A 179 -10.52 15.10 -14.55
C PHE A 179 -9.54 14.90 -13.40
N TYR A 180 -9.72 13.83 -12.63
CA TYR A 180 -8.90 13.48 -11.49
C TYR A 180 -7.86 12.42 -11.85
N ILE A 181 -6.63 12.64 -11.40
CA ILE A 181 -5.53 11.70 -11.50
C ILE A 181 -5.10 11.32 -10.09
N LEU A 182 -5.11 10.01 -9.84
CA LEU A 182 -4.53 9.38 -8.66
C LEU A 182 -3.40 8.45 -9.12
N ASP A 183 -2.19 8.74 -8.66
CA ASP A 183 -0.98 7.97 -8.89
C ASP A 183 -0.10 7.94 -7.63
N PRO A 184 1.00 7.13 -7.62
CA PRO A 184 1.78 6.92 -6.41
C PRO A 184 2.38 8.18 -5.81
N ILE A 185 2.57 9.24 -6.62
CA ILE A 185 3.05 10.53 -6.15
C ILE A 185 1.91 11.29 -5.49
N THR A 186 0.74 11.36 -6.13
CA THR A 186 -0.41 12.13 -5.61
C THR A 186 -0.93 11.59 -4.27
N ILE A 187 -0.94 10.26 -4.07
CA ILE A 187 -1.45 9.66 -2.83
C ILE A 187 -0.38 9.55 -1.73
N SER A 188 0.88 9.87 -2.03
CA SER A 188 2.03 9.59 -1.15
C SER A 188 1.89 10.17 0.25
N SER A 189 1.31 11.37 0.39
CA SER A 189 1.06 12.01 1.68
C SER A 189 -0.08 11.37 2.47
N HIS A 190 -0.98 10.64 1.81
CA HIS A 190 -2.20 10.09 2.40
C HIS A 190 -2.09 8.58 2.70
N VAL A 191 -1.08 7.90 2.13
CA VAL A 191 -0.86 6.45 2.31
C VAL A 191 -0.43 6.04 3.74
N HIS A 192 -0.11 7.04 4.57
CA HIS A 192 0.28 6.86 5.96
C HIS A 192 -0.89 7.01 6.94
N GLU A 193 -2.05 7.51 6.48
CA GLU A 193 -3.27 7.65 7.27
C GLU A 193 -3.84 6.27 7.62
N GLN A 194 -4.53 6.18 8.76
CA GLN A 194 -5.19 4.96 9.24
C GLN A 194 -6.55 5.33 9.85
N PRO A 195 -7.67 4.79 9.33
CA PRO A 195 -7.78 3.98 8.12
C PRO A 195 -7.39 4.76 6.85
N LEU A 196 -7.08 4.07 5.75
CA LEU A 196 -6.87 4.72 4.47
C LEU A 196 -8.19 5.33 3.97
N LYS A 197 -8.10 6.46 3.27
CA LYS A 197 -9.24 6.93 2.49
C LYS A 197 -9.57 5.88 1.42
N PRO A 198 -10.85 5.51 1.21
CA PRO A 198 -11.18 4.39 0.31
C PRO A 198 -10.60 4.51 -1.10
N LEU A 199 -10.62 5.70 -1.72
CA LEU A 199 -10.07 5.90 -3.06
C LEU A 199 -8.52 5.84 -3.07
N VAL A 200 -7.88 6.28 -1.99
CA VAL A 200 -6.43 6.10 -1.76
C VAL A 200 -6.10 4.62 -1.63
N ALA A 201 -6.92 3.82 -0.96
CA ALA A 201 -6.72 2.38 -0.85
C ALA A 201 -6.88 1.66 -2.21
N VAL A 202 -7.84 2.09 -3.05
CA VAL A 202 -8.01 1.57 -4.42
C VAL A 202 -6.76 1.86 -5.26
N GLU A 203 -6.29 3.11 -5.28
CA GLU A 203 -5.02 3.47 -5.93
C GLU A 203 -3.89 2.61 -5.35
N HIS A 204 -3.70 2.64 -4.02
CA HIS A 204 -2.63 1.91 -3.33
C HIS A 204 -2.56 0.43 -3.72
N PHE A 205 -3.71 -0.23 -3.77
CA PHE A 205 -3.82 -1.61 -4.20
C PHE A 205 -3.36 -1.80 -5.65
N LEU A 206 -3.80 -0.95 -6.57
CA LEU A 206 -3.47 -1.03 -7.99
C LEU A 206 -1.97 -0.78 -8.24
N HIS A 207 -1.38 0.27 -7.69
CA HIS A 207 0.02 0.61 -8.00
C HIS A 207 1.04 -0.26 -7.26
N LYS A 208 0.70 -0.83 -6.09
CA LYS A 208 1.64 -1.69 -5.35
C LYS A 208 1.86 -3.03 -6.02
N GLN A 209 0.93 -3.46 -6.88
CA GLN A 209 1.01 -4.70 -7.66
C GLN A 209 1.31 -5.95 -6.82
N LYS A 210 0.92 -5.94 -5.54
CA LYS A 210 1.19 -7.05 -4.62
C LYS A 210 0.19 -8.16 -4.90
N ARG A 211 0.71 -9.36 -5.16
CA ARG A 211 -0.11 -10.53 -5.47
C ARG A 211 -0.82 -11.11 -4.26
N THR A 212 -0.38 -10.77 -3.05
CA THR A 212 -0.93 -11.29 -1.80
C THR A 212 -1.16 -10.16 -0.82
N LEU A 213 -2.18 -10.31 0.01
CA LEU A 213 -2.43 -9.44 1.15
C LEU A 213 -1.27 -9.48 2.16
N LEU A 214 -0.57 -10.61 2.25
CA LEU A 214 0.63 -10.75 3.06
C LEU A 214 1.81 -9.92 2.53
N GLY A 215 1.85 -9.60 1.23
CA GLY A 215 2.87 -8.75 0.63
C GLY A 215 2.75 -7.27 1.00
N MET A 216 1.63 -6.86 1.59
CA MET A 216 1.38 -5.51 2.11
C MET A 216 2.01 -5.31 3.50
N ASP A 217 2.30 -4.05 3.85
CA ASP A 217 2.73 -3.70 5.21
C ASP A 217 1.64 -4.05 6.23
N SER A 218 2.04 -4.35 7.47
CA SER A 218 1.10 -4.76 8.54
C SER A 218 -0.06 -3.79 8.76
N LYS A 219 0.20 -2.48 8.69
CA LYS A 219 -0.86 -1.45 8.82
C LYS A 219 -1.88 -1.53 7.68
N LYS A 220 -1.41 -1.66 6.44
CA LYS A 220 -2.28 -1.71 5.25
C LYS A 220 -3.01 -3.04 5.13
N ARG A 221 -2.43 -4.11 5.68
CA ARG A 221 -3.10 -5.41 5.78
C ARG A 221 -4.37 -5.34 6.63
N ALA A 222 -4.36 -4.50 7.67
CA ALA A 222 -5.51 -4.31 8.56
C ALA A 222 -6.57 -3.36 7.98
N ASP A 223 -6.27 -2.67 6.87
CA ASP A 223 -7.21 -1.74 6.25
C ASP A 223 -8.40 -2.48 5.61
N GLU A 224 -9.60 -2.05 5.94
CA GLU A 224 -10.85 -2.70 5.50
C GLU A 224 -11.03 -2.61 3.98
N THR A 225 -10.64 -1.50 3.35
CA THR A 225 -10.77 -1.32 1.90
C THR A 225 -9.75 -2.20 1.18
N ILE A 226 -8.52 -2.31 1.67
CA ILE A 226 -7.52 -3.23 1.12
C ILE A 226 -7.99 -4.69 1.25
N GLN A 227 -8.52 -5.10 2.40
CA GLN A 227 -9.07 -6.44 2.59
C GLN A 227 -10.24 -6.73 1.65
N LEU A 228 -11.15 -5.76 1.48
CA LEU A 228 -12.25 -5.83 0.52
C LEU A 228 -11.72 -6.05 -0.90
N LEU A 229 -10.72 -5.27 -1.33
CA LEU A 229 -10.14 -5.39 -2.68
C LEU A 229 -9.52 -6.77 -2.92
N TYR A 230 -8.76 -7.30 -1.98
CA TYR A 230 -8.24 -8.67 -2.09
C TYR A 230 -9.34 -9.73 -2.05
N THR A 231 -10.43 -9.49 -1.31
CA THR A 231 -11.58 -10.41 -1.25
C THR A 231 -12.29 -10.48 -2.59
N ILE A 232 -12.51 -9.32 -3.22
CA ILE A 232 -13.07 -9.23 -4.57
C ILE A 232 -12.13 -9.90 -5.58
N ALA A 233 -10.84 -9.59 -5.50
CA ALA A 233 -9.85 -10.20 -6.39
C ALA A 233 -9.82 -11.74 -6.24
N LYS A 234 -9.98 -12.24 -5.01
CA LYS A 234 -10.17 -13.65 -4.73
C LYS A 234 -11.41 -14.21 -5.43
N GLN A 235 -12.57 -13.59 -5.24
CA GLN A 235 -13.82 -14.06 -5.86
C GLN A 235 -13.74 -14.12 -7.39
N ILE A 236 -13.03 -13.18 -8.01
CA ILE A 236 -12.89 -13.12 -9.47
C ILE A 236 -11.92 -14.20 -9.98
N PHE A 237 -10.77 -14.39 -9.31
CA PHE A 237 -9.65 -15.16 -9.86
C PHE A 237 -9.32 -16.45 -9.12
N GLU A 238 -10.12 -16.88 -8.12
CA GLU A 238 -9.81 -18.09 -7.33
C GLU A 238 -9.69 -19.36 -8.18
N ASN A 239 -10.39 -19.42 -9.32
CA ASN A 239 -10.35 -20.56 -10.24
C ASN A 239 -9.18 -20.51 -11.25
N ASP A 240 -8.54 -19.35 -11.40
CA ASP A 240 -7.51 -19.13 -12.43
C ASP A 240 -6.09 -19.44 -11.93
N ILE A 241 -5.96 -19.87 -10.68
CA ILE A 241 -4.65 -20.08 -10.05
C ILE A 241 -4.28 -21.57 -10.11
N THR A 242 -3.16 -21.88 -10.74
CA THR A 242 -2.59 -23.23 -10.70
C THR A 242 -2.02 -23.56 -9.31
N LEU A 243 -2.01 -24.85 -8.93
CA LEU A 243 -1.49 -25.30 -7.63
C LEU A 243 -0.01 -24.93 -7.42
N GLU A 244 0.76 -24.90 -8.51
CA GLU A 244 2.18 -24.60 -8.54
C GLU A 244 2.46 -23.12 -8.27
N GLU A 245 1.70 -22.21 -8.90
CA GLU A 245 1.77 -20.77 -8.64
C GLU A 245 1.40 -20.45 -7.19
N ARG A 246 0.38 -21.13 -6.62
CA ARG A 246 0.03 -20.96 -5.20
C ARG A 246 1.21 -21.26 -4.29
N THR A 247 1.93 -22.34 -4.55
CA THR A 247 2.96 -22.82 -3.62
C THR A 247 4.22 -21.96 -3.67
N ILE A 248 4.68 -21.58 -4.87
CA ILE A 248 5.92 -20.82 -5.06
C ILE A 248 5.80 -19.40 -4.49
N ASP A 249 4.69 -18.71 -4.76
CA ASP A 249 4.54 -17.32 -4.32
C ASP A 249 4.28 -17.18 -2.82
N VAL A 250 3.59 -18.15 -2.19
CA VAL A 250 3.47 -18.16 -0.73
C VAL A 250 4.87 -18.27 -0.14
N LEU A 251 5.69 -19.19 -0.64
CA LEU A 251 7.05 -19.40 -0.15
C LEU A 251 7.94 -18.16 -0.35
N LEU A 252 7.90 -17.53 -1.54
CA LEU A 252 8.67 -16.31 -1.80
C LEU A 252 8.28 -15.17 -0.86
N ASN A 253 6.99 -14.95 -0.67
CA ASN A 253 6.51 -13.88 0.19
C ASN A 253 6.80 -14.16 1.67
N VAL A 254 6.69 -15.41 2.11
CA VAL A 254 7.15 -15.83 3.45
C VAL A 254 8.63 -15.53 3.62
N CYS A 255 9.48 -15.91 2.65
CA CYS A 255 10.91 -15.64 2.68
C CYS A 255 11.21 -14.13 2.77
N GLU A 256 10.55 -13.30 1.96
CA GLU A 256 10.71 -11.84 2.01
C GLU A 256 10.30 -11.25 3.37
N GLN A 257 9.16 -11.69 3.92
CA GLN A 257 8.68 -11.23 5.23
C GLN A 257 9.62 -11.66 6.34
N THR A 258 10.08 -12.91 6.32
CA THR A 258 11.07 -13.43 7.26
C THR A 258 12.39 -12.63 7.16
N GLN A 259 12.85 -12.31 5.95
CA GLN A 259 14.04 -11.48 5.75
C GLN A 259 13.86 -10.06 6.32
N LYS A 260 12.69 -9.43 6.11
CA LYS A 260 12.37 -8.12 6.70
C LYS A 260 12.36 -8.16 8.23
N GLN A 261 11.83 -9.23 8.82
CA GLN A 261 11.84 -9.41 10.28
C GLN A 261 13.26 -9.60 10.81
N PHE A 262 14.11 -10.38 10.13
CA PHE A 262 15.52 -10.51 10.48
C PHE A 262 16.26 -9.17 10.43
N HIS A 263 15.96 -8.33 9.42
CA HIS A 263 16.56 -7.00 9.33
C HIS A 263 16.18 -6.13 10.53
N LYS A 264 14.89 -6.08 10.89
CA LYS A 264 14.40 -5.34 12.07
C LYS A 264 15.03 -5.83 13.37
N ILE A 265 15.15 -7.14 13.55
CA ILE A 265 15.80 -7.73 14.74
C ILE A 265 17.27 -7.32 14.78
N LYS A 266 17.97 -7.37 13.64
CA LYS A 266 19.37 -6.96 13.54
C LYS A 266 19.53 -5.49 13.92
N GLU A 267 18.71 -4.59 13.38
CA GLU A 267 18.72 -3.17 13.71
C GLU A 267 18.46 -2.92 15.21
N ALA A 268 17.48 -3.61 15.80
CA ALA A 268 17.18 -3.49 17.23
C ALA A 268 18.37 -3.91 18.11
N LEU A 269 19.05 -5.02 17.77
CA LEU A 269 20.22 -5.52 18.49
C LEU A 269 21.45 -4.59 18.34
N GLU A 270 21.61 -3.92 17.19
CA GLU A 270 22.66 -2.93 16.99
C GLU A 270 22.42 -1.67 17.84
N ILE A 271 21.17 -1.23 17.97
CA ILE A 271 20.77 -0.11 18.82
C ILE A 271 21.00 -0.44 20.30
N GLU A 272 20.59 -1.62 20.78
CA GLU A 272 20.81 -2.07 22.16
C GLU A 272 22.31 -2.11 22.51
N ASN A 273 23.16 -2.62 21.62
CA ASN A 273 24.61 -2.61 21.81
C ASN A 273 25.18 -1.19 21.91
N LEU A 274 24.68 -0.25 21.11
CA LEU A 274 25.10 1.15 21.19
C LEU A 274 24.68 1.81 22.51
N GLU A 275 23.47 1.52 23.01
CA GLU A 275 22.99 2.03 24.28
C GLU A 275 23.73 1.44 25.48
N GLU A 276 24.03 0.14 25.46
CA GLU A 276 24.90 -0.52 26.43
C GLU A 276 26.30 0.10 26.47
N LEU A 277 26.88 0.39 25.30
CA LEU A 277 28.19 1.02 25.20
C LEU A 277 28.17 2.46 25.75
N LYS A 278 27.07 3.19 25.53
CA LYS A 278 26.85 4.53 26.11
C LYS A 278 26.74 4.43 27.63
N LYS A 279 25.92 3.52 28.19
CA LYS A 279 25.77 3.29 29.65
C LYS A 279 27.10 2.93 30.31
N LYS A 280 27.91 2.05 29.70
CA LYS A 280 29.26 1.69 30.16
C LYS A 280 30.22 2.89 30.16
N LYS A 281 30.13 3.79 29.17
CA LYS A 281 30.91 5.05 29.13
C LYS A 281 30.46 6.06 30.21
N THR A 282 29.17 6.16 30.51
CA THR A 282 28.68 7.03 31.60
C THR A 282 29.08 6.49 32.97
N HIS A 283 29.00 5.17 33.19
CA HIS A 283 29.41 4.54 34.46
C HIS A 283 30.93 4.73 34.73
N LYS A 284 31.78 4.60 33.70
CA LYS A 284 33.23 4.92 33.80
C LYS A 284 33.51 6.39 34.11
N ARG A 285 32.64 7.33 33.72
CA ARG A 285 32.78 8.76 34.04
C ARG A 285 32.32 9.09 35.46
N VAL A 286 31.35 8.36 36.01
CA VAL A 286 30.89 8.55 37.39
C VAL A 286 31.90 8.00 38.41
N CYS A 287 32.52 6.83 38.16
CA CYS A 287 33.57 6.31 39.06
C CYS A 287 34.87 7.13 39.08
N ARG A 288 35.13 7.98 38.08
CA ARG A 288 36.31 8.89 38.10
C ARG A 288 36.08 10.19 38.86
N ARG A 289 34.86 10.49 39.31
CA ARG A 289 34.53 11.72 40.05
C ARG A 289 34.43 11.53 41.57
N GLN A 290 34.75 10.35 42.09
CA GLN A 290 34.57 10.02 43.51
C GLN A 290 35.87 9.68 44.26
N ILE A 291 36.99 10.27 43.82
CA ILE A 291 38.23 10.31 44.61
C ILE A 291 38.70 11.77 44.64
N TYR A 292 38.07 12.60 45.45
CA TYR A 292 38.66 13.76 46.12
C TYR A 292 37.66 14.22 47.17
N VAL A 293 38.18 14.67 48.32
CA VAL A 293 37.52 15.23 49.51
C VAL A 293 37.38 14.22 50.66
N PHE A 294 38.41 14.19 51.51
CA PHE A 294 38.40 14.21 52.99
C PHE A 294 39.85 13.92 53.45
N GLY A 295 40.59 14.77 54.16
CA GLY A 295 40.24 16.03 54.80
C GLY A 295 41.51 16.81 55.16
N ASP A 296 41.30 18.10 55.40
CA ASP A 296 42.26 19.01 55.99
C ASP A 296 42.11 18.93 57.52
N MET A 297 43.20 18.64 58.25
CA MET A 297 43.41 19.16 59.62
C MET A 297 44.82 18.82 60.15
N GLN A 298 45.68 19.84 60.12
CA GLN A 298 46.80 20.16 61.02
C GLN A 298 47.25 19.12 62.07
N ASN A 299 48.53 18.75 62.07
CA ASN A 299 49.53 19.22 63.07
C ASN A 299 50.80 18.36 63.15
N LYS A 300 51.91 19.07 63.39
CA LYS A 300 53.12 18.68 64.14
C LYS A 300 54.13 17.70 63.52
N VAL A 301 55.25 18.32 63.14
CA VAL A 301 56.64 17.86 63.29
C VAL A 301 56.88 17.13 64.62
N SER A 302 57.46 15.93 64.58
CA SER A 302 58.66 15.57 65.36
C SER A 302 59.16 14.18 64.97
N THR A 303 60.38 14.17 64.42
CA THR A 303 61.35 13.09 64.36
C THR A 303 61.67 12.56 65.75
N HIS A 304 61.70 11.25 65.95
CA HIS A 304 62.56 10.61 66.97
C HIS A 304 63.42 9.52 66.32
N ILE A 305 64.72 9.66 66.61
CA ILE A 305 65.83 8.72 66.42
C ILE A 305 65.88 7.80 67.66
N PHE A 306 66.69 6.75 67.53
CA PHE A 306 67.25 5.81 68.52
C PHE A 306 66.55 4.44 68.50
N THR A 307 67.22 3.32 68.26
CA THR A 307 68.67 2.96 68.26
C THR A 307 68.96 1.96 67.17
#